data_AF-A0A6P5RAD9-F1
#
_entry.id   AF-A0A6P5RAD9-F1
#
_cell.length_a   1.000
_cell.length_b   1.000
_cell.length_c   1.000
_cell.angle_alpha   90.00
_cell.angle_beta   90.00
_cell.angle_gamma   90.00
#
_symmetry.space_group_name_H-M   'P 1'
#
loop_
_entity.id
_entity.type
_entity.pdbx_description
1 polymer ?
#
loop_
_entity_poly.entity_id
_entity_poly.type
_entity_poly.pdbx_seq_one_letter_code
_entity_poly.pdbx_strand_id
1 'polypeptide(L)'
;MEGDGPAATAPQYQPACPTRDACVYNSCYCEENIWKLCEYIKTHNQYLLEECHAVFISNEKKMVPIWKQQARPENGPVIWDYHVVLLHVSREGQSFIYDLDTILPFPCPFDIYIEDALKSDDDIHLQFRR
;
A
#
# COMPACT_ATOMS: atom_id res chain seq x y z
N MET A 1 -42.37 21.49 -2.16
CA MET A 1 -41.00 22.02 -1.96
C MET A 1 -40.37 21.17 -0.87
N GLU A 2 -39.84 20.02 -1.24
CA GLU A 2 -38.95 19.25 -0.37
C GLU A 2 -37.54 19.63 -0.79
N GLY A 3 -36.86 20.33 0.11
CA GLY A 3 -35.47 20.69 -0.07
C GLY A 3 -34.62 19.49 0.29
N ASP A 4 -34.00 18.87 -0.71
CA ASP A 4 -32.81 18.05 -0.52
C ASP A 4 -31.71 18.97 0.01
N GLY A 5 -31.48 18.92 1.32
CA GLY A 5 -30.25 19.43 1.91
C GLY A 5 -29.06 18.64 1.34
N PRO A 6 -27.89 19.27 1.17
CA PRO A 6 -26.71 18.55 0.70
C PRO A 6 -26.40 17.43 1.69
N ALA A 7 -26.39 16.19 1.20
CA ALA A 7 -25.90 15.05 1.95
C ALA A 7 -24.50 15.41 2.48
N ALA A 8 -24.31 15.34 3.80
CA ALA A 8 -23.01 15.53 4.41
C ALA A 8 -22.03 14.56 3.74
N THR A 9 -21.08 15.08 2.98
CA THR A 9 -20.05 14.29 2.33
C THR A 9 -19.29 13.55 3.42
N ALA A 10 -19.25 12.21 3.32
CA ALA A 10 -18.47 11.40 4.23
C ALA A 10 -17.03 11.95 4.28
N PRO A 11 -16.39 12.04 5.46
CA PRO A 11 -15.06 12.59 5.57
C PRO A 11 -14.12 11.79 4.66
N GLN A 12 -13.52 12.47 3.70
CA GLN A 12 -12.55 11.89 2.79
C GLN A 12 -11.29 11.54 3.58
N TYR A 13 -10.85 10.29 3.48
CA TYR A 13 -9.66 9.78 4.13
C TYR A 13 -8.45 10.71 3.91
N GLN A 14 -7.72 11.00 4.98
CA GLN A 14 -6.49 11.78 4.93
C GLN A 14 -5.29 10.83 4.99
N PRO A 15 -4.31 10.96 4.09
CA PRO A 15 -3.08 10.18 4.18
C PRO A 15 -2.37 10.34 5.53
N ALA A 16 -1.77 9.26 6.02
CA ALA A 16 -1.03 9.18 7.29
C ALA A 16 0.42 9.68 7.15
N CYS A 17 0.89 9.89 5.92
CA CYS A 17 2.24 10.34 5.60
C CYS A 17 2.21 11.46 4.55
N PRO A 18 3.36 12.11 4.26
CA PRO A 18 3.48 13.10 3.19
C PRO A 18 3.17 12.50 1.81
N THR A 19 3.22 13.35 0.78
CA THR A 19 3.19 12.90 -0.61
C THR A 19 4.34 11.95 -0.91
N ARG A 20 4.18 11.10 -1.94
CA ARG A 20 5.16 10.07 -2.32
C ARG A 20 6.58 10.64 -2.48
N ASP A 21 6.70 11.80 -3.11
CA ASP A 21 7.95 12.51 -3.39
C ASP A 21 8.61 13.16 -2.16
N ALA A 22 7.85 13.34 -1.08
CA ALA A 22 8.35 13.88 0.19
C ALA A 22 8.71 12.78 1.22
N CYS A 23 8.46 11.51 0.90
CA CYS A 23 8.83 10.39 1.76
C CYS A 23 10.33 10.07 1.63
N VAL A 24 10.94 9.63 2.73
CA VAL A 24 12.28 9.02 2.67
C VAL A 24 12.18 7.74 1.86
N TYR A 25 13.00 7.64 0.80
CA TYR A 25 12.96 6.52 -0.12
C TYR A 25 14.36 6.15 -0.61
N ASN A 26 14.67 4.87 -0.56
CA ASN A 26 15.82 4.26 -1.20
C ASN A 26 15.37 2.99 -1.93
N SER A 27 15.69 2.90 -3.23
CA SER A 27 15.25 1.77 -4.06
C SER A 27 15.87 0.45 -3.57
N CYS A 28 15.07 -0.61 -3.55
CA CYS A 28 15.44 -1.94 -3.03
C CYS A 28 15.69 -2.01 -1.50
N TYR A 29 15.36 -0.96 -0.74
CA TYR A 29 15.35 -0.97 0.73
C TYR A 29 13.93 -0.71 1.25
N CYS A 30 12.95 -1.45 0.69
CA CYS A 30 11.53 -1.27 0.99
C CYS A 30 11.22 -1.41 2.49
N GLU A 31 11.93 -2.29 3.20
CA GLU A 31 11.85 -2.43 4.64
C GLU A 31 12.25 -1.17 5.42
N GLU A 32 13.30 -0.46 5.00
CA GLU A 32 13.73 0.80 5.61
C GLU A 32 12.76 1.94 5.25
N ASN A 33 12.26 1.94 4.02
CA ASN A 33 11.29 2.92 3.56
C ASN A 33 9.98 2.84 4.38
N ILE A 34 9.46 1.62 4.58
CA ILE A 34 8.26 1.41 5.41
C ILE A 34 8.56 1.68 6.89
N TRP A 35 9.76 1.34 7.39
CA TRP A 35 10.17 1.71 8.74
C TRP A 35 10.15 3.23 8.94
N LYS A 36 10.62 4.00 7.96
CA LYS A 36 10.59 5.47 7.99
C LYS A 36 9.18 6.04 7.94
N LEU A 37 8.25 5.40 7.22
CA LEU A 37 6.83 5.76 7.28
C LEU A 37 6.24 5.51 8.67
N CYS A 38 6.53 4.36 9.29
CA CYS A 38 6.11 4.08 10.68
C CYS A 38 6.68 5.11 11.66
N GLU A 39 7.96 5.48 11.52
CA GLU A 39 8.59 6.53 12.32
C GLU A 39 7.83 7.86 12.16
N TYR A 40 7.54 8.26 10.92
CA TYR A 40 6.78 9.48 10.64
C TYR A 40 5.40 9.47 11.30
N ILE A 41 4.63 8.39 11.16
CA ILE A 41 3.28 8.27 11.73
C ILE A 41 3.34 8.39 13.26
N LYS A 42 4.29 7.67 13.88
CA LYS A 42 4.52 7.70 15.32
C LYS A 42 4.87 9.10 15.84
N THR A 43 5.59 9.93 15.07
CA THR A 43 5.99 11.27 15.53
C THR A 43 4.90 12.32 15.33
N HIS A 44 4.00 12.14 14.35
CA HIS A 44 2.99 13.15 14.00
C HIS A 44 1.64 12.94 14.70
N ASN A 45 1.36 11.74 15.25
CA ASN A 45 0.15 11.44 16.04
C ASN A 45 -1.18 11.76 15.34
N GLN A 46 -1.22 11.76 14.00
CA GLN A 46 -2.47 11.92 13.23
C GLN A 46 -3.35 10.66 13.34
N TYR A 47 -2.72 9.49 13.27
CA TYR A 47 -3.31 8.17 13.45
C TYR A 47 -2.53 7.40 14.50
N LEU A 48 -3.17 6.38 15.10
CA LEU A 48 -2.47 5.49 16.03
C LEU A 48 -1.49 4.60 15.27
N LEU A 49 -0.31 4.38 15.84
CA LEU A 49 0.66 3.45 15.24
C LEU A 49 0.10 2.01 15.22
N GLU A 50 -0.77 1.68 16.16
CA GLU A 50 -1.46 0.39 16.27
C GLU A 50 -2.44 0.13 15.11
N GLU A 51 -2.85 1.18 14.38
CA GLU A 51 -3.66 1.07 13.16
C GLU A 51 -2.79 0.76 11.92
N CYS A 52 -1.47 0.77 12.07
CA CYS A 52 -0.51 0.63 10.98
C CYS A 52 0.31 -0.68 11.12
N HIS A 53 0.46 -1.39 10.00
CA HIS A 53 1.18 -2.66 9.94
C HIS A 53 2.21 -2.62 8.82
N ALA A 54 3.46 -2.99 9.13
CA ALA A 54 4.42 -3.33 8.10
C ALA A 54 4.13 -4.75 7.60
N VAL A 55 3.86 -4.89 6.30
CA VAL A 55 3.47 -6.16 5.68
C VAL A 55 4.58 -6.63 4.77
N PHE A 56 5.22 -7.74 5.13
CA PHE A 56 6.19 -8.43 4.29
C PHE A 56 5.46 -9.39 3.34
N ILE A 57 5.78 -9.29 2.06
CA ILE A 57 5.25 -10.13 0.98
C ILE A 57 6.42 -10.92 0.43
N SER A 58 6.42 -12.24 0.61
CA SER A 58 7.46 -13.14 0.13
C SER A 58 6.91 -14.56 0.11
N ASN A 59 7.70 -15.52 -0.36
CA ASN A 59 7.37 -16.94 -0.31
C ASN A 59 8.63 -17.77 -0.07
N GLU A 60 8.49 -19.09 0.07
CA GLU A 60 9.63 -20.00 0.32
C GLU A 60 10.73 -19.89 -0.74
N LYS A 61 10.35 -19.60 -1.98
CA LYS A 61 11.28 -19.50 -3.11
C LYS A 61 11.84 -18.10 -3.31
N LYS A 62 11.41 -17.11 -2.53
CA LYS A 62 11.78 -15.71 -2.69
C LYS A 62 11.60 -15.26 -4.14
N MET A 63 10.42 -15.53 -4.68
CA MET A 63 10.03 -15.13 -6.03
C MET A 63 8.54 -14.82 -6.01
N VAL A 64 8.19 -13.57 -5.67
CA VAL A 64 6.81 -13.11 -5.64
C VAL A 64 6.58 -12.07 -6.76
N PRO A 65 5.59 -12.29 -7.65
CA PRO A 65 5.25 -11.33 -8.68
C PRO A 65 4.37 -10.23 -8.10
N ILE A 66 4.75 -8.98 -8.34
CA ILE A 66 3.95 -7.80 -8.02
C ILE A 66 3.84 -6.93 -9.28
N TRP A 67 2.61 -6.68 -9.71
CA TRP A 67 2.28 -5.80 -10.84
C TRP A 67 2.23 -4.35 -10.40
N LYS A 68 2.15 -3.45 -11.39
CA LYS A 68 2.02 -2.01 -11.17
C LYS A 68 3.19 -1.47 -10.35
N GLN A 69 4.42 -1.86 -10.69
CA GLN A 69 5.63 -1.43 -10.00
C GLN A 69 6.42 -0.45 -10.87
N GLN A 70 7.04 0.57 -10.28
CA GLN A 70 7.78 1.63 -10.98
C GLN A 70 8.96 1.09 -11.79
N ALA A 71 9.63 0.04 -11.29
CA ALA A 71 10.73 -0.62 -11.99
C ALA A 71 10.27 -1.29 -13.31
N ARG A 72 8.97 -1.56 -13.46
CA ARG A 72 8.38 -2.09 -14.69
C ARG A 72 6.96 -1.53 -14.91
N PRO A 73 6.82 -0.33 -15.49
CA PRO A 73 5.51 0.31 -15.68
C PRO A 73 4.61 -0.38 -16.71
N GLU A 74 5.16 -1.29 -17.53
CA GLU A 74 4.41 -2.10 -18.49
C GLU A 74 3.47 -3.13 -17.80
N ASN A 75 2.67 -3.87 -18.56
CA ASN A 75 1.68 -4.83 -18.05
C ASN A 75 2.26 -6.09 -17.35
N GLY A 76 3.57 -6.17 -17.13
CA GLY A 76 4.23 -7.31 -16.49
C GLY A 76 4.51 -7.09 -15.00
N PRO A 77 4.70 -8.16 -14.22
CA PRO A 77 5.14 -8.04 -12.83
C PRO A 77 6.65 -7.74 -12.74
N VAL A 78 7.05 -7.19 -11.60
CA VAL A 78 8.40 -7.33 -11.05
C VAL A 78 8.40 -8.58 -10.17
N ILE A 79 9.44 -9.40 -10.27
CA ILE A 79 9.62 -10.58 -9.41
C ILE A 79 10.56 -10.16 -8.27
N TRP A 80 10.01 -10.09 -7.07
CA TRP A 80 10.75 -9.73 -5.86
C TRP A 80 11.16 -10.98 -5.08
N ASP A 81 12.27 -10.89 -4.37
CA ASP A 81 12.62 -11.85 -3.32
C ASP A 81 11.76 -11.64 -2.08
N TYR A 82 11.55 -10.38 -1.70
CA TYR A 82 10.48 -9.92 -0.84
C TYR A 82 10.13 -8.48 -1.18
N HIS A 83 8.95 -8.03 -0.76
CA HIS A 83 8.58 -6.61 -0.80
C HIS A 83 7.89 -6.22 0.50
N VAL A 84 8.01 -4.97 0.91
CA VAL A 84 7.38 -4.46 2.14
C VAL A 84 6.51 -3.27 1.81
N VAL A 85 5.28 -3.30 2.31
CA VAL A 85 4.31 -2.20 2.22
C VAL A 85 3.78 -1.85 3.60
N LEU A 86 3.26 -0.64 3.77
CA LEU A 86 2.48 -0.28 4.96
C LEU A 86 0.99 -0.53 4.69
N LEU A 87 0.33 -1.25 5.59
CA LEU A 87 -1.12 -1.32 5.66
C LEU A 87 -1.61 -0.41 6.78
N HIS A 88 -2.50 0.51 6.47
CA HIS A 88 -3.23 1.30 7.47
C HIS A 88 -4.69 0.84 7.50
N VAL A 89 -5.16 0.43 8.68
CA VAL A 89 -6.56 0.02 8.94
C VAL A 89 -7.22 1.11 9.76
N SER A 90 -8.00 1.97 9.10
CA SER A 90 -8.67 3.08 9.75
C SER A 90 -9.78 2.59 10.68
N ARG A 91 -10.09 3.39 11.72
CA ARG A 91 -11.16 3.08 12.67
C ARG A 91 -12.54 3.00 12.03
N GLU A 92 -12.72 3.67 10.90
CA GLU A 92 -13.93 3.67 10.08
C GLU A 92 -14.05 2.40 9.22
N GLY A 93 -13.11 1.46 9.32
CA GLY A 93 -13.11 0.18 8.61
C GLY A 93 -12.54 0.26 7.20
N GLN A 94 -11.97 1.41 6.80
CA GLN A 94 -11.30 1.55 5.51
C GLN A 94 -9.85 1.13 5.62
N SER A 95 -9.32 0.44 4.62
CA SER A 95 -7.93 0.00 4.59
C SER A 95 -7.19 0.58 3.40
N PHE A 96 -5.94 0.99 3.62
CA PHE A 96 -5.09 1.62 2.61
C PHE A 96 -3.68 1.04 2.62
N ILE A 97 -3.13 0.85 1.43
CA ILE A 97 -1.74 0.42 1.21
C ILE A 97 -0.88 1.63 0.85
N TYR A 98 0.26 1.75 1.52
CA TYR A 98 1.36 2.62 1.12
C TYR A 98 2.49 1.76 0.59
N ASP A 99 2.61 1.75 -0.73
CA ASP A 99 3.73 1.16 -1.45
C ASP A 99 4.47 2.29 -2.17
N LEU A 100 5.72 2.55 -1.79
CA LEU A 100 6.52 3.60 -2.43
C LEU A 100 7.01 3.19 -3.82
N ASP A 101 6.97 1.89 -4.16
CA ASP A 101 7.40 1.33 -5.44
C ASP A 101 6.24 1.09 -6.42
N THR A 102 4.97 1.25 -6.01
CA THR A 102 3.83 1.11 -6.94
C THR A 102 3.67 2.31 -7.89
N ILE A 103 3.03 2.08 -9.05
CA ILE A 103 2.49 3.12 -9.94
C ILE A 103 0.99 3.41 -9.67
N LEU A 104 0.35 2.63 -8.78
CA LEU A 104 -0.98 2.93 -8.26
C LEU A 104 -0.97 4.23 -7.42
N PRO A 105 -2.15 4.76 -7.04
CA PRO A 105 -2.22 5.90 -6.12
C PRO A 105 -1.43 5.65 -4.83
N PHE A 106 -0.97 6.73 -4.21
CA PHE A 106 -0.29 6.69 -2.91
C PHE A 106 -0.97 7.67 -1.94
N PRO A 107 -1.66 7.17 -0.91
CA PRO A 107 -1.99 5.77 -0.65
C PRO A 107 -2.96 5.16 -1.67
N CYS A 108 -2.98 3.84 -1.76
CA CYS A 108 -3.92 3.07 -2.59
C CYS A 108 -5.00 2.43 -1.70
N PRO A 109 -6.30 2.47 -2.05
CA PRO A 109 -7.32 1.66 -1.39
C PRO A 109 -6.94 0.17 -1.42
N PHE A 110 -7.15 -0.54 -0.32
CA PHE A 110 -6.72 -1.94 -0.16
C PHE A 110 -7.23 -2.84 -1.29
N ASP A 111 -8.52 -2.83 -1.58
CA ASP A 111 -9.12 -3.70 -2.59
C ASP A 111 -8.50 -3.47 -3.98
N ILE A 112 -8.27 -2.20 -4.35
CA ILE A 112 -7.61 -1.84 -5.62
C ILE A 112 -6.18 -2.39 -5.66
N TYR A 113 -5.42 -2.26 -4.57
CA TYR A 113 -4.06 -2.78 -4.51
C TYR A 113 -4.03 -4.32 -4.64
N ILE A 114 -4.94 -5.01 -3.95
CA ILE A 114 -5.05 -6.47 -4.04
C ILE A 114 -5.43 -6.91 -5.47
N GLU A 115 -6.41 -6.26 -6.10
CA GLU A 115 -6.87 -6.63 -7.43
C GLU A 115 -5.82 -6.34 -8.51
N ASP A 116 -5.19 -5.16 -8.49
CA ASP A 116 -4.35 -4.70 -9.60
C ASP A 116 -2.87 -5.04 -9.44
N ALA A 117 -2.32 -4.93 -8.22
CA ALA A 117 -0.89 -5.15 -7.97
C ALA A 117 -0.61 -6.60 -7.62
N LEU A 118 -1.48 -7.22 -6.82
CA LEU A 118 -1.27 -8.57 -6.33
C LEU A 118 -1.93 -9.61 -7.24
N LYS A 119 -3.20 -9.43 -7.60
CA LYS A 119 -4.02 -10.41 -8.34
C LYS A 119 -4.22 -11.72 -7.57
N SER A 120 -5.05 -12.61 -8.15
CA SER A 120 -5.34 -13.93 -7.62
C SER A 120 -4.16 -14.89 -7.77
N ASP A 121 -3.86 -15.63 -6.70
CA ASP A 121 -2.87 -16.71 -6.71
C ASP A 121 -3.33 -17.95 -7.52
N ASP A 122 -4.62 -18.05 -7.84
CA ASP A 122 -5.15 -19.12 -8.69
C ASP A 122 -4.63 -19.01 -10.12
N ASP A 123 -4.34 -17.80 -10.58
CA ASP A 123 -3.78 -17.52 -11.91
C ASP A 123 -2.24 -17.56 -11.93
N ILE A 124 -1.61 -17.83 -10.79
CA ILE A 124 -0.16 -17.79 -10.61
C ILE A 124 0.35 -19.22 -10.37
N HIS A 125 1.44 -19.57 -11.07
CA HIS A 125 2.10 -20.86 -10.86
C HIS A 125 2.55 -21.02 -9.40
N LEU A 126 2.35 -22.21 -8.81
CA LEU A 126 2.51 -22.50 -7.38
C LEU A 126 3.79 -21.93 -6.74
N GLN A 127 4.92 -22.01 -7.45
CA GLN A 127 6.21 -21.54 -6.94
C GLN A 127 6.30 -20.00 -6.75
N PHE A 128 5.35 -19.25 -7.31
CA PHE A 128 5.29 -17.80 -7.30
C PHE A 128 4.16 -17.25 -6.42
N ARG A 129 3.34 -18.12 -5.83
CA ARG A 129 2.26 -17.71 -4.92
C ARG A 129 2.81 -17.01 -3.68
N ARG A 130 2.01 -16.12 -3.10
CA ARG A 130 2.42 -15.18 -2.06
C ARG A 130 1.89 -15.57 -0.69
#